data_AF-A0A450S6E5-F1
#
_entry.id   AF-A0A450S6E5-F1
#
_cell.length_a   1.000
_cell.length_b   1.000
_cell.length_c   1.000
_cell.angle_alpha   90.00
_cell.angle_beta   90.00
_cell.angle_gamma   90.00
#
_symmetry.space_group_name_H-M   'P 1'
#
loop_
_entity.id
_entity.type
_entity.pdbx_description
1 polymer ?
#
loop_
_entity_poly.entity_id
_entity_poly.type
_entity_poly.pdbx_seq_one_letter_code
_entity_poly.pdbx_strand_id
1 'polypeptide(L)'
;MKLATELRESGVDAVLDKWDLKEGHDAVAFMEKMVTDPEIKKVLMICDQTYAEKANGRAGGVGTETQIISAEVYAEQAQEKFVAIVREKDEEGKPCVPTYYKSRIHIDFSEEDQYAESFEQLLRWIFDKPLHKKPEIGSSPAFLSEEASVSLGTTPIFRRCIDALKNHRPRAFGAFDEYCETFTVNLERFRLLDADMEGELDDAVIENIGEFLPARNEAIQLFVAIARYSEDEGFIERLHRFFEGLIPFMYGSIENPQTDTRSRENYQFIVHELFLYALAVLLKNERFRQANHLLQQRYHWPENATRGREVMVDFAVFRNYMKSLERREQRLKLSRISLRADLLHDRCVGTGLDFRHLMQADFVAFLRADIEAKDNFSRWWPETLVYIERYDSSFEIFARSESKAYFDKVKVLLGIETPKEIEPLLESYRNGSRKLPQWEYGFSFDPVVLLGYKQLATRP
;
A
#
# COMPACT_ATOMS: atom_id res chain seq x y z
N MET A 1 40.68 20.43 -17.14
CA MET A 1 40.42 19.29 -18.05
C MET A 1 39.71 18.15 -17.34
N LYS A 2 40.10 17.75 -16.11
CA LYS A 2 39.43 16.68 -15.33
C LYS A 2 37.89 16.72 -15.40
N LEU A 3 37.26 17.84 -15.01
CA LEU A 3 35.80 17.99 -15.03
C LEU A 3 35.19 17.76 -16.42
N ALA A 4 35.78 18.32 -17.48
CA ALA A 4 35.30 18.11 -18.85
C ALA A 4 35.42 16.65 -19.29
N THR A 5 36.48 15.94 -18.89
CA THR A 5 36.64 14.51 -19.16
C THR A 5 35.56 13.70 -18.45
N GLU A 6 35.35 13.95 -17.15
CA GLU A 6 34.32 13.25 -16.36
C GLU A 6 32.90 13.50 -16.89
N LEU A 7 32.61 14.69 -17.41
CA LEU A 7 31.35 14.99 -18.09
C LEU A 7 31.17 14.13 -19.35
N ARG A 8 32.21 13.99 -20.19
CA ARG A 8 32.16 13.12 -21.39
C ARG A 8 31.98 11.65 -21.02
N GLU A 9 32.66 11.17 -19.99
CA GLU A 9 32.49 9.82 -19.44
C GLU A 9 31.07 9.58 -18.90
N SER A 10 30.41 10.65 -18.43
CA SER A 10 29.05 10.64 -17.91
C SER A 10 27.97 10.89 -19.00
N GLY A 11 28.33 10.81 -20.27
CA GLY A 11 27.40 10.90 -21.40
C GLY A 11 27.01 12.33 -21.80
N VAL A 12 27.77 13.34 -21.38
CA VAL A 12 27.60 14.75 -21.79
C VAL A 12 28.62 15.10 -22.86
N ASP A 13 28.20 15.59 -24.03
CA ASP A 13 29.13 16.06 -25.06
C ASP A 13 29.69 17.45 -24.69
N ALA A 14 30.77 17.46 -23.91
CA ALA A 14 31.42 18.68 -23.46
C ALA A 14 32.30 19.29 -24.57
N VAL A 15 32.01 20.55 -24.91
CA VAL A 15 32.79 21.41 -25.82
C VAL A 15 33.80 22.20 -24.99
N LEU A 16 35.08 22.16 -25.38
CA LEU A 16 36.18 22.79 -24.65
C LEU A 16 37.19 23.40 -25.63
N ASP A 17 37.62 24.62 -25.36
CA ASP A 17 38.64 25.35 -26.14
C ASP A 17 39.86 24.49 -26.51
N LYS A 18 40.41 23.73 -25.54
CA LYS A 18 41.57 22.86 -25.72
C LYS A 18 41.34 21.65 -26.62
N TRP A 19 40.09 21.26 -26.87
CA TRP A 19 39.75 20.13 -27.75
C TRP A 19 39.26 20.61 -29.12
N ASP A 20 38.58 21.75 -29.16
CA ASP A 20 37.82 22.21 -30.32
C ASP A 20 38.48 23.39 -31.07
N LEU A 21 39.39 24.14 -30.43
CA LEU A 21 40.20 25.15 -31.12
C LEU A 21 41.50 24.57 -31.68
N LYS A 22 41.82 24.96 -32.92
CA LYS A 22 43.09 24.68 -33.60
C LYS A 22 43.78 26.00 -33.93
N GLU A 23 45.07 25.93 -34.24
CA GLU A 23 45.87 27.11 -34.62
C GLU A 23 45.21 27.84 -35.81
N GLY A 24 44.95 29.15 -35.64
CA GLY A 24 44.29 29.99 -36.65
C GLY A 24 42.77 30.13 -36.49
N HIS A 25 42.13 29.44 -35.55
CA HIS A 25 40.73 29.68 -35.21
C HIS A 25 40.54 31.02 -34.48
N ASP A 26 39.36 31.64 -34.68
CA ASP A 26 38.96 32.85 -33.97
C ASP A 26 38.32 32.49 -32.61
N ALA A 27 39.01 32.84 -31.52
CA ALA A 27 38.53 32.59 -30.17
C ALA A 27 37.24 33.36 -29.84
N VAL A 28 37.01 34.52 -30.44
CA VAL A 28 35.80 35.32 -30.24
C VAL A 28 34.61 34.61 -30.87
N ALA A 29 34.75 34.17 -32.12
CA ALA A 29 33.69 33.41 -32.81
C ALA A 29 33.38 32.08 -32.11
N PHE A 30 34.38 31.43 -31.51
CA PHE A 30 34.18 30.22 -30.73
C PHE A 30 33.35 30.47 -29.46
N MET A 31 33.62 31.57 -28.74
CA MET A 31 32.84 31.96 -27.57
C MET A 31 31.40 32.34 -27.96
N GLU A 32 31.18 33.02 -29.08
CA GLU A 32 29.84 33.36 -29.57
C GLU A 32 28.96 32.13 -29.84
N LYS A 33 29.54 30.95 -30.11
CA LYS A 33 28.78 29.70 -30.26
C LYS A 33 27.93 29.38 -29.04
N MET A 34 28.41 29.71 -27.83
CA MET A 34 27.67 29.42 -26.60
C MET A 34 26.27 30.07 -26.59
N VAL A 35 26.07 31.15 -27.35
CA VAL A 35 24.77 31.82 -27.53
C VAL A 35 24.13 31.48 -28.87
N THR A 36 24.91 31.48 -29.95
CA THR A 36 24.41 31.37 -31.34
C THR A 36 24.10 29.95 -31.78
N ASP A 37 24.74 28.94 -31.20
CA ASP A 37 24.57 27.53 -31.56
C ASP A 37 23.41 26.90 -30.76
N PRO A 38 22.32 26.47 -31.41
CA PRO A 38 21.18 25.85 -30.74
C PRO A 38 21.52 24.46 -30.16
N GLU A 39 22.60 23.80 -30.58
CA GLU A 39 23.02 22.51 -30.01
C GLU A 39 23.63 22.69 -28.61
N ILE A 40 24.18 23.86 -28.30
CA ILE A 40 24.72 24.18 -26.97
C ILE A 40 23.57 24.53 -26.01
N LYS A 41 23.14 23.54 -25.24
CA LYS A 41 22.03 23.64 -24.28
C LYS A 41 22.42 24.24 -22.93
N LYS A 42 23.66 24.03 -22.49
CA LYS A 42 24.13 24.33 -21.14
C LYS A 42 25.53 24.93 -21.21
N VAL A 43 25.80 25.96 -20.41
CA VAL A 43 27.07 26.70 -20.35
C VAL A 43 27.53 26.77 -18.89
N LEU A 44 28.74 26.27 -18.63
CA LEU A 44 29.36 26.28 -17.31
C LEU A 44 30.31 27.47 -17.19
N MET A 45 30.05 28.34 -16.22
CA MET A 45 30.97 29.43 -15.87
C MET A 45 31.86 28.96 -14.72
N ILE A 46 33.13 28.66 -15.01
CA ILE A 46 34.08 28.24 -13.98
C ILE A 46 34.59 29.48 -13.24
N CYS A 47 34.08 29.68 -12.03
CA CYS A 47 34.28 30.89 -11.24
C CYS A 47 35.32 30.64 -10.13
N ASP A 48 36.49 31.26 -10.29
CA ASP A 48 37.50 31.44 -9.24
C ASP A 48 37.67 32.93 -8.91
N GLN A 49 38.54 33.27 -7.97
CA GLN A 49 38.77 34.67 -7.60
C GLN A 49 39.22 35.52 -8.81
N THR A 50 40.13 34.99 -9.64
CA THR A 50 40.68 35.69 -10.80
C THR A 50 39.61 35.97 -11.86
N TYR A 51 38.72 35.02 -12.11
CA TYR A 51 37.62 35.13 -13.05
C TYR A 51 36.61 36.18 -12.55
N ALA A 52 36.24 36.14 -11.28
CA ALA A 52 35.32 37.11 -10.69
C ALA A 52 35.89 38.55 -10.75
N GLU A 53 37.16 38.74 -10.42
CA GLU A 53 37.84 40.04 -10.50
C GLU A 53 37.89 40.57 -11.94
N LYS A 54 38.25 39.72 -12.92
CA LYS A 54 38.27 40.11 -14.35
C LYS A 54 36.87 40.47 -14.87
N ALA A 55 35.85 39.69 -14.51
CA ALA A 55 34.48 39.95 -14.92
C ALA A 55 33.91 41.24 -14.29
N ASN A 56 34.29 41.56 -13.05
CA ASN A 56 33.85 42.75 -12.35
C ASN A 56 34.64 44.02 -12.73
N GLY A 57 35.93 43.85 -13.03
CA GLY A 57 36.89 44.94 -13.12
C GLY A 57 36.63 45.95 -14.22
N ARG A 58 35.94 45.59 -15.32
CA ARG A 58 35.71 46.43 -16.54
C ARG A 58 36.93 47.23 -17.03
N ALA A 59 38.13 46.95 -16.54
CA ALA A 59 39.34 47.72 -16.71
C ALA A 59 40.40 46.79 -17.30
N GLY A 60 40.61 46.91 -18.61
CA GLY A 60 41.65 46.20 -19.35
C GLY A 60 41.14 45.00 -20.14
N GLY A 61 40.58 45.23 -21.33
CA GLY A 61 40.62 44.28 -22.46
C GLY A 61 39.82 42.97 -22.37
N VAL A 62 39.22 42.60 -21.24
CA VAL A 62 38.36 41.41 -21.10
C VAL A 62 36.90 41.80 -21.40
N GLY A 63 36.66 42.26 -22.63
CA GLY A 63 35.42 42.91 -23.03
C GLY A 63 34.34 41.97 -23.54
N THR A 64 34.69 41.06 -24.45
CA THR A 64 33.69 40.38 -25.29
C THR A 64 32.95 39.25 -24.57
N GLU A 65 33.67 38.34 -23.90
CA GLU A 65 33.06 37.21 -23.17
C GLU A 65 32.12 37.68 -22.06
N THR A 66 32.60 38.57 -21.18
CA THR A 66 31.78 39.10 -20.09
C THR A 66 30.57 39.89 -20.60
N GLN A 67 30.69 40.61 -21.72
CA GLN A 67 29.56 41.32 -22.33
C GLN A 67 28.52 40.36 -22.89
N ILE A 68 28.94 39.31 -23.61
CA ILE A 68 28.03 38.30 -24.17
C ILE A 68 27.32 37.54 -23.04
N ILE A 69 28.07 37.03 -22.06
CA ILE A 69 27.51 36.26 -20.94
C ILE A 69 26.61 37.14 -20.08
N SER A 70 27.02 38.36 -19.72
CA SER A 70 26.18 39.22 -18.89
C SER A 70 24.87 39.61 -19.59
N ALA A 71 24.91 39.98 -20.88
CA ALA A 71 23.71 40.30 -21.65
C ALA A 71 22.72 39.11 -21.70
N GLU A 72 23.24 37.91 -21.95
CA GLU A 72 22.42 36.70 -22.05
C GLU A 72 21.88 36.25 -20.68
N VAL A 73 22.69 36.36 -19.62
CA VAL A 73 22.26 36.07 -18.25
C VAL A 73 21.16 37.05 -17.81
N TYR A 74 21.21 38.32 -18.21
CA TYR A 74 20.15 39.30 -17.92
C TYR A 74 18.88 39.08 -18.76
N ALA A 75 18.98 38.47 -19.94
CA ALA A 75 17.80 38.11 -20.74
C ALA A 75 17.04 36.97 -20.04
N GLU A 76 15.79 37.24 -19.63
CA GLU A 76 14.97 36.30 -18.84
C GLU A 76 14.74 34.93 -19.52
N GLN A 77 14.92 34.84 -20.84
CA GLN A 77 14.73 33.62 -21.63
C GLN A 77 15.82 32.54 -21.43
N ALA A 78 16.96 32.84 -20.80
CA ALA A 78 18.10 31.92 -20.72
C ALA A 78 18.48 31.47 -19.28
N GLN A 79 17.58 31.62 -18.30
CA GLN A 79 17.89 31.29 -16.89
C GLN A 79 18.38 29.85 -16.68
N GLU A 80 17.95 28.90 -17.53
CA GLU A 80 18.30 27.49 -17.41
C GLU A 80 19.56 27.10 -18.20
N LYS A 81 20.17 28.04 -18.95
CA LYS A 81 21.31 27.78 -19.83
C LYS A 81 22.66 28.01 -19.15
N PHE A 82 22.77 28.96 -18.23
CA PHE A 82 24.05 29.30 -17.57
C PHE A 82 24.05 28.89 -16.09
N VAL A 83 25.13 28.25 -15.64
CA VAL A 83 25.37 27.99 -14.21
C VAL A 83 26.80 28.34 -13.82
N ALA A 84 26.95 28.99 -12.66
CA ALA A 84 28.27 29.22 -12.06
C ALA A 84 28.73 27.98 -11.29
N ILE A 85 29.97 27.57 -11.56
CA ILE A 85 30.71 26.51 -10.85
C ILE A 85 31.76 27.20 -9.99
N VAL A 86 31.55 27.23 -8.68
CA VAL A 86 32.42 27.93 -7.73
C VAL A 86 33.62 27.05 -7.41
N ARG A 87 34.84 27.53 -7.66
CA ARG A 87 36.08 26.82 -7.33
C ARG A 87 36.76 27.36 -6.09
N GLU A 88 36.45 28.59 -5.70
CA GLU A 88 37.06 29.29 -4.58
C GLU A 88 36.02 30.14 -3.84
N LYS A 89 36.22 30.31 -2.54
CA LYS A 89 35.47 31.22 -1.67
C LYS A 89 36.41 32.31 -1.17
N ASP A 90 35.88 33.49 -0.91
CA ASP A 90 36.64 34.61 -0.33
C ASP A 90 36.92 34.40 1.17
N GLU A 91 37.66 35.34 1.77
CA GLU A 91 38.03 35.31 3.19
C GLU A 91 36.82 35.32 4.14
N GLU A 92 35.64 35.73 3.67
CA GLU A 92 34.38 35.74 4.41
C GLU A 92 33.55 34.46 4.18
N GLY A 93 34.07 33.50 3.42
CA GLY A 93 33.41 32.24 3.06
C GLY A 93 32.33 32.39 1.99
N LYS A 94 32.29 33.52 1.25
CA LYS A 94 31.34 33.75 0.16
C LYS A 94 31.90 33.24 -1.17
N PRO A 95 31.03 32.74 -2.08
CA PRO A 95 31.48 32.24 -3.38
C PRO A 95 32.07 33.37 -4.25
N CYS A 96 33.23 33.11 -4.86
CA CYS A 96 33.87 34.03 -5.79
C CYS A 96 33.16 34.02 -7.16
N VAL A 97 32.02 34.72 -7.27
CA VAL A 97 31.24 34.84 -8.51
C VAL A 97 31.16 36.29 -9.02
N PRO A 98 30.97 36.52 -10.33
CA PRO A 98 30.74 37.85 -10.88
C PRO A 98 29.52 38.54 -10.25
N THR A 99 29.56 39.87 -10.16
CA THR A 99 28.54 40.68 -9.47
C THR A 99 27.13 40.48 -10.05
N TYR A 100 27.03 40.27 -11.36
CA TYR A 100 25.76 40.01 -12.05
C TYR A 100 25.14 38.63 -11.71
N TYR A 101 25.90 37.71 -11.12
CA TYR A 101 25.46 36.35 -10.78
C TYR A 101 25.27 36.15 -9.27
N LYS A 102 25.60 37.12 -8.41
CA LYS A 102 25.57 36.99 -6.93
C LYS A 102 24.24 36.54 -6.34
N SER A 103 23.11 36.86 -6.96
CA SER A 103 21.76 36.50 -6.49
C SER A 103 21.25 35.16 -7.05
N ARG A 104 22.03 34.48 -7.89
CA ARG A 104 21.63 33.23 -8.55
C ARG A 104 22.21 32.00 -7.86
N ILE A 105 21.48 30.90 -8.00
CA ILE A 105 21.94 29.59 -7.53
C ILE A 105 23.16 29.16 -8.36
N HIS A 106 24.18 28.66 -7.66
CA HIS A 106 25.44 28.15 -8.20
C HIS A 106 25.68 26.73 -7.70
N ILE A 107 26.64 26.04 -8.28
CA ILE A 107 27.09 24.72 -7.83
C ILE A 107 28.48 24.88 -7.24
N ASP A 108 28.65 24.45 -6.00
CA ASP A 108 29.85 24.69 -5.22
C ASP A 108 30.85 23.53 -5.37
N PHE A 109 31.99 23.79 -5.98
CA PHE A 109 33.11 22.85 -6.15
C PHE A 109 34.36 23.31 -5.39
N SER A 110 34.24 24.20 -4.39
CA SER A 110 35.39 24.74 -3.65
C SER A 110 35.98 23.75 -2.65
N GLU A 111 35.19 22.78 -2.18
CA GLU A 111 35.59 21.80 -1.17
C GLU A 111 35.78 20.41 -1.80
N GLU A 112 36.96 19.81 -1.63
CA GLU A 112 37.26 18.49 -2.22
C GLU A 112 36.38 17.37 -1.65
N ASP A 113 36.04 17.43 -0.36
CA ASP A 113 35.20 16.43 0.32
C ASP A 113 33.77 16.38 -0.24
N GLN A 114 33.30 17.48 -0.84
CA GLN A 114 31.96 17.60 -1.44
C GLN A 114 31.95 17.35 -2.95
N TYR A 115 33.11 17.08 -3.58
CA TYR A 115 33.24 16.99 -5.03
C TYR A 115 32.22 16.03 -5.67
N ALA A 116 32.00 14.86 -5.08
CA ALA A 116 31.10 13.85 -5.62
C ALA A 116 29.63 14.33 -5.63
N GLU A 117 29.19 15.00 -4.56
CA GLU A 117 27.84 15.54 -4.45
C GLU A 117 27.63 16.70 -5.42
N SER A 118 28.60 17.61 -5.52
CA SER A 118 28.58 18.73 -6.46
C SER A 118 28.61 18.26 -7.92
N PHE A 119 29.34 17.19 -8.21
CA PHE A 119 29.36 16.57 -9.54
C PHE A 119 28.01 15.92 -9.89
N GLU A 120 27.37 15.23 -8.95
CA GLU A 120 26.00 14.73 -9.15
C GLU A 120 25.01 15.87 -9.39
N GLN A 121 25.09 16.95 -8.60
CA GLN A 121 24.26 18.15 -8.76
C GLN A 121 24.43 18.77 -10.15
N LEU A 122 25.67 18.83 -10.66
CA LEU A 122 25.99 19.30 -11.99
C LEU A 122 25.37 18.43 -13.09
N LEU A 123 25.53 17.11 -13.02
CA LEU A 123 24.93 16.19 -14.00
C LEU A 123 23.41 16.34 -14.02
N ARG A 124 22.78 16.41 -12.84
CA ARG A 124 21.34 16.64 -12.69
C ARG A 124 20.88 17.92 -13.38
N TRP A 125 21.61 19.02 -13.23
CA TRP A 125 21.31 20.28 -13.90
C TRP A 125 21.50 20.21 -15.42
N ILE A 126 22.51 19.49 -15.90
CA ILE A 126 22.75 19.29 -17.34
C ILE A 126 21.61 18.50 -17.99
N PHE A 127 21.07 17.48 -17.32
CA PHE A 127 20.00 16.63 -17.81
C PHE A 127 18.58 17.11 -17.45
N ASP A 128 18.43 18.33 -16.93
CA ASP A 128 17.14 18.90 -16.48
C ASP A 128 16.39 18.00 -15.48
N LYS A 129 17.14 17.31 -14.59
CA LYS A 129 16.61 16.44 -13.55
C LYS A 129 16.80 17.06 -12.16
N PRO A 130 15.80 17.77 -11.61
CA PRO A 130 15.95 18.44 -10.32
C PRO A 130 16.27 17.45 -9.19
N LEU A 131 17.15 17.86 -8.26
CA LEU A 131 17.50 17.08 -7.06
C LEU A 131 16.25 16.75 -6.23
N HIS A 132 15.37 17.75 -6.10
CA HIS A 132 14.05 17.61 -5.48
C HIS A 132 12.98 17.72 -6.55
N LYS A 133 12.52 16.58 -7.08
CA LYS A 133 11.32 16.55 -7.90
C LYS A 133 10.16 16.96 -6.99
N LYS A 134 9.43 18.03 -7.35
CA LYS A 134 8.14 18.32 -6.68
C LYS A 134 7.34 17.00 -6.72
N PRO A 135 6.90 16.47 -5.57
CA PRO A 135 6.02 15.32 -5.58
C PRO A 135 4.80 15.69 -6.43
N GLU A 136 4.24 14.70 -7.12
CA GLU A 136 2.95 14.89 -7.77
C GLU A 136 1.98 15.45 -6.73
N ILE A 137 1.20 16.44 -7.12
CA ILE A 137 0.13 16.95 -6.26
C ILE A 137 -0.77 15.75 -6.00
N GLY A 138 -0.73 15.24 -4.78
CA GLY A 138 -1.68 14.22 -4.33
C GLY A 138 -3.08 14.77 -4.51
N SER A 139 -4.06 13.88 -4.67
CA SER A 139 -5.46 14.26 -4.57
C SER A 139 -5.66 15.12 -3.31
N SER A 140 -6.50 16.16 -3.41
CA SER A 140 -6.88 16.97 -2.26
C SER A 140 -7.17 16.06 -1.07
N PRO A 141 -6.63 16.36 0.13
CA PRO A 141 -6.95 15.60 1.33
C PRO A 141 -8.47 15.41 1.42
N ALA A 142 -8.95 14.18 1.54
CA ALA A 142 -10.38 13.86 1.51
C ALA A 142 -11.22 14.61 2.58
N PHE A 143 -10.57 15.22 3.58
CA PHE A 143 -11.24 16.07 4.58
C PHE A 143 -11.54 17.51 4.08
N LEU A 144 -10.93 17.94 2.97
CA LEU A 144 -11.12 19.28 2.36
C LEU A 144 -12.10 19.27 1.18
N SER A 145 -12.39 18.09 0.62
CA SER A 145 -13.60 17.91 -0.18
C SER A 145 -14.80 17.97 0.77
N GLU A 146 -15.67 18.96 0.58
CA GLU A 146 -17.00 19.04 1.22
C GLU A 146 -17.94 17.94 0.69
N GLU A 147 -17.48 16.69 0.67
CA GLU A 147 -18.35 15.53 0.79
C GLU A 147 -18.09 15.02 2.21
N ALA A 148 -19.13 14.99 3.03
CA ALA A 148 -19.04 14.61 4.43
C ALA A 148 -18.68 13.11 4.56
N SER A 149 -17.42 12.74 4.31
CA SER A 149 -16.97 11.36 4.46
C SER A 149 -17.04 11.00 5.93
N VAL A 150 -17.85 9.99 6.28
CA VAL A 150 -18.00 9.51 7.64
C VAL A 150 -16.63 9.06 8.17
N SER A 151 -16.13 9.74 9.21
CA SER A 151 -14.84 9.41 9.83
C SER A 151 -15.03 8.74 11.18
N LEU A 152 -14.26 7.67 11.43
CA LEU A 152 -14.16 7.02 12.74
C LEU A 152 -13.34 7.82 13.76
N GLY A 153 -12.64 8.89 13.34
CA GLY A 153 -11.75 9.65 14.24
C GLY A 153 -10.54 8.86 14.74
N THR A 154 -10.22 7.73 14.11
CA THR A 154 -9.14 6.82 14.52
C THR A 154 -7.74 7.27 14.11
N THR A 155 -7.62 8.14 13.10
CA THR A 155 -6.36 8.51 12.45
C THR A 155 -5.24 8.96 13.40
N PRO A 156 -5.47 9.82 14.41
CA PRO A 156 -4.40 10.22 15.33
C PRO A 156 -3.86 9.05 16.16
N ILE A 157 -4.78 8.20 16.66
CA ILE A 157 -4.46 7.03 17.47
C ILE A 157 -3.75 5.98 16.61
N PHE A 158 -4.24 5.76 15.39
CA PHE A 158 -3.60 4.93 14.37
C PHE A 158 -2.13 5.32 14.15
N ARG A 159 -1.85 6.61 13.87
CA ARG A 159 -0.47 7.09 13.65
C ARG A 159 0.43 6.83 14.86
N ARG A 160 -0.09 7.09 16.07
CA ARG A 160 0.62 6.83 17.33
C ARG A 160 0.89 5.34 17.55
N CYS A 161 -0.07 4.48 17.21
CA CYS A 161 0.08 3.03 17.31
C CYS A 161 1.12 2.51 16.31
N ILE A 162 1.08 2.95 15.05
CA ILE A 162 2.07 2.60 14.02
C ILE A 162 3.48 3.03 14.44
N ASP A 163 3.65 4.26 14.94
CA ASP A 163 4.93 4.74 15.45
C ASP A 163 5.44 3.88 16.62
N ALA A 164 4.55 3.56 17.56
CA ALA A 164 4.88 2.74 18.72
C ALA A 164 5.28 1.31 18.33
N LEU A 165 4.59 0.69 17.36
CA LEU A 165 4.90 -0.64 16.83
C LEU A 165 6.26 -0.66 16.12
N LYS A 166 6.50 0.29 15.20
CA LYS A 166 7.75 0.35 14.44
C LYS A 166 8.97 0.66 15.30
N ASN A 167 8.79 1.39 16.39
CA ASN A 167 9.86 1.75 17.33
C ASN A 167 9.90 0.85 18.58
N HIS A 168 9.20 -0.29 18.58
CA HIS A 168 9.16 -1.27 19.67
C HIS A 168 8.89 -0.68 21.07
N ARG A 169 7.97 0.30 21.15
CA ARG A 169 7.66 0.98 22.41
C ARG A 169 6.65 0.16 23.24
N PRO A 170 6.85 0.02 24.58
CA PRO A 170 5.91 -0.72 25.44
C PRO A 170 4.46 -0.20 25.43
N ARG A 171 4.26 1.07 25.08
CA ARG A 171 2.94 1.70 25.01
C ARG A 171 2.12 1.29 23.76
N ALA A 172 2.67 0.47 22.86
CA ALA A 172 1.99 0.05 21.64
C ALA A 172 0.67 -0.71 21.93
N PHE A 173 0.64 -1.54 22.99
CA PHE A 173 -0.58 -2.23 23.41
C PHE A 173 -1.71 -1.26 23.79
N GLY A 174 -1.43 -0.29 24.66
CA GLY A 174 -2.44 0.69 25.07
C GLY A 174 -2.92 1.56 23.91
N ALA A 175 -2.03 1.93 22.99
CA ALA A 175 -2.42 2.67 21.79
C ALA A 175 -3.28 1.83 20.83
N PHE A 176 -3.07 0.50 20.78
CA PHE A 176 -3.90 -0.41 20.00
C PHE A 176 -5.27 -0.64 20.65
N ASP A 177 -5.32 -0.80 21.98
CA ASP A 177 -6.57 -0.90 22.74
C ASP A 177 -7.45 0.35 22.49
N GLU A 178 -6.88 1.56 22.60
CA GLU A 178 -7.58 2.81 22.33
C GLU A 178 -8.04 2.94 20.86
N TYR A 179 -7.25 2.41 19.91
CA TYR A 179 -7.65 2.36 18.50
C TYR A 179 -8.86 1.44 18.32
N CYS A 180 -8.81 0.21 18.83
CA CYS A 180 -9.89 -0.77 18.73
C CYS A 180 -11.18 -0.29 19.39
N GLU A 181 -11.08 0.35 20.56
CA GLU A 181 -12.23 0.94 21.26
C GLU A 181 -12.84 2.09 20.44
N THR A 182 -12.02 3.05 20.00
CA THR A 182 -12.48 4.19 19.20
C THR A 182 -13.12 3.73 17.89
N PHE A 183 -12.50 2.75 17.22
CA PHE A 183 -13.02 2.15 16.00
C PHE A 183 -14.39 1.52 16.24
N THR A 184 -14.50 0.68 17.26
CA THR A 184 -15.74 -0.08 17.55
C THR A 184 -16.88 0.86 17.94
N VAL A 185 -16.63 1.83 18.82
CA VAL A 185 -17.63 2.82 19.25
C VAL A 185 -18.11 3.67 18.07
N ASN A 186 -17.18 4.17 17.25
CA ASN A 186 -17.53 5.05 16.14
C ASN A 186 -18.03 4.31 14.89
N LEU A 187 -17.97 2.97 14.85
CA LEU A 187 -18.51 2.17 13.76
C LEU A 187 -20.03 2.38 13.60
N GLU A 188 -20.72 2.72 14.69
CA GLU A 188 -22.12 3.12 14.71
C GLU A 188 -22.46 4.29 13.77
N ARG A 189 -21.47 5.15 13.45
CA ARG A 189 -21.65 6.26 12.51
C ARG A 189 -21.92 5.80 11.07
N PHE A 190 -21.59 4.55 10.75
CA PHE A 190 -21.87 3.93 9.46
C PHE A 190 -23.25 3.24 9.43
N ARG A 191 -24.10 3.42 10.43
CA ARG A 191 -25.41 2.78 10.46
C ARG A 191 -26.31 3.39 9.38
N LEU A 192 -26.87 2.55 8.52
CA LEU A 192 -27.85 2.98 7.53
C LEU A 192 -29.22 3.14 8.21
N LEU A 193 -29.75 4.35 8.27
CA LEU A 193 -31.07 4.62 8.86
C LEU A 193 -32.13 4.75 7.75
N ASP A 194 -33.28 4.08 7.94
CA ASP A 194 -34.41 4.13 6.99
C ASP A 194 -34.91 5.56 6.71
N ALA A 195 -34.71 6.49 7.66
CA ALA A 195 -35.12 7.89 7.53
C ALA A 195 -34.22 8.73 6.62
N ASP A 196 -32.96 8.30 6.40
CA ASP A 196 -31.93 9.06 5.69
C ASP A 196 -31.73 8.58 4.25
N MET A 197 -32.47 7.55 3.81
CA MET A 197 -32.31 6.93 2.49
C MET A 197 -33.28 7.52 1.46
N GLU A 198 -32.75 8.33 0.53
CA GLU A 198 -33.39 8.59 -0.77
C GLU A 198 -32.87 7.56 -1.79
N GLY A 199 -33.69 6.57 -2.16
CA GLY A 199 -33.35 5.61 -3.24
C GLY A 199 -33.42 4.14 -2.84
N GLU A 200 -32.65 3.31 -3.54
CA GLU A 200 -32.64 1.85 -3.34
C GLU A 200 -31.61 1.45 -2.27
N LEU A 201 -32.02 0.58 -1.34
CA LEU A 201 -31.18 0.13 -0.22
C LEU A 201 -29.82 -0.43 -0.66
N ASP A 202 -29.79 -1.15 -1.78
CA ASP A 202 -28.56 -1.75 -2.28
C ASP A 202 -27.60 -0.75 -2.91
N ASP A 203 -28.06 0.45 -3.32
CA ASP A 203 -27.16 1.56 -3.67
C ASP A 203 -26.52 2.14 -2.40
N ALA A 204 -27.34 2.42 -1.37
CA ALA A 204 -26.85 2.95 -0.08
C ALA A 204 -25.85 2.02 0.61
N VAL A 205 -26.06 0.69 0.55
CA VAL A 205 -25.10 -0.30 1.09
C VAL A 205 -23.76 -0.21 0.37
N ILE A 206 -23.75 -0.10 -0.96
CA ILE A 206 -22.51 -0.03 -1.75
C ILE A 206 -21.77 1.28 -1.49
N GLU A 207 -22.49 2.40 -1.45
CA GLU A 207 -21.94 3.71 -1.15
C GLU A 207 -21.28 3.74 0.24
N ASN A 208 -21.98 3.25 1.26
CA ASN A 208 -21.46 3.21 2.62
C ASN A 208 -20.23 2.28 2.79
N ILE A 209 -20.20 1.13 2.07
CA ILE A 209 -19.00 0.29 1.98
C ILE A 209 -17.83 1.07 1.32
N GLY A 210 -18.14 1.92 0.34
CA GLY A 210 -17.22 2.86 -0.29
C GLY A 210 -16.65 3.87 0.70
N GLU A 211 -17.50 4.55 1.46
CA GLU A 211 -17.12 5.53 2.49
C GLU A 211 -16.21 4.94 3.57
N PHE A 212 -16.35 3.64 3.87
CA PHE A 212 -15.55 2.95 4.87
C PHE A 212 -14.09 2.70 4.44
N LEU A 213 -13.75 2.92 3.16
CA LEU A 213 -12.43 2.60 2.60
C LEU A 213 -11.23 3.21 3.36
N PRO A 214 -11.25 4.46 3.87
CA PRO A 214 -10.17 5.02 4.68
C PRO A 214 -9.95 4.26 6.00
N ALA A 215 -11.03 3.96 6.73
CA ALA A 215 -10.98 3.21 7.99
C ALA A 215 -10.48 1.77 7.76
N ARG A 216 -10.94 1.15 6.68
CA ARG A 216 -10.47 -0.17 6.23
C ARG A 216 -8.96 -0.17 5.97
N ASN A 217 -8.45 0.83 5.26
CA ASN A 217 -7.03 0.93 4.94
C ASN A 217 -6.16 1.16 6.19
N GLU A 218 -6.65 1.95 7.17
CA GLU A 218 -5.98 2.09 8.47
C GLU A 218 -5.90 0.75 9.21
N ALA A 219 -7.01 0.00 9.27
CA ALA A 219 -7.06 -1.30 9.94
C ALA A 219 -6.10 -2.32 9.30
N ILE A 220 -6.08 -2.43 7.96
CA ILE A 220 -5.15 -3.31 7.25
C ILE A 220 -3.69 -2.93 7.55
N GLN A 221 -3.36 -1.64 7.52
CA GLN A 221 -2.01 -1.18 7.83
C GLN A 221 -1.58 -1.54 9.25
N LEU A 222 -2.51 -1.48 10.22
CA LEU A 222 -2.25 -1.96 11.58
C LEU A 222 -2.04 -3.47 11.63
N PHE A 223 -2.87 -4.26 10.94
CA PHE A 223 -2.69 -5.71 10.89
C PHE A 223 -1.31 -6.06 10.33
N VAL A 224 -0.88 -5.36 9.26
CA VAL A 224 0.45 -5.53 8.66
C VAL A 224 1.55 -5.14 9.63
N ALA A 225 1.40 -4.03 10.35
CA ALA A 225 2.38 -3.59 11.33
C ALA A 225 2.50 -4.58 12.49
N ILE A 226 1.38 -5.09 13.02
CA ILE A 226 1.37 -6.11 14.08
C ILE A 226 2.08 -7.38 13.60
N ALA A 227 1.73 -7.88 12.41
CA ALA A 227 2.32 -9.11 11.87
C ALA A 227 3.84 -9.00 11.61
N ARG A 228 4.32 -7.81 11.23
CA ARG A 228 5.74 -7.56 10.90
C ARG A 228 6.61 -7.20 12.10
N TYR A 229 6.10 -6.37 13.02
CA TYR A 229 6.90 -5.78 14.09
C TYR A 229 6.65 -6.37 15.48
N SER A 230 5.60 -7.19 15.64
CA SER A 230 5.31 -7.86 16.91
C SER A 230 5.40 -9.38 16.77
N GLU A 231 6.06 -10.00 17.74
CA GLU A 231 6.03 -11.45 17.94
C GLU A 231 5.12 -11.85 19.11
N ASP A 232 4.59 -10.86 19.83
CA ASP A 232 3.81 -11.03 21.05
C ASP A 232 2.36 -11.44 20.75
N GLU A 233 1.88 -12.49 21.42
CA GLU A 233 0.51 -12.99 21.30
C GLU A 233 -0.55 -12.01 21.83
N GLY A 234 -0.16 -11.08 22.70
CA GLY A 234 -1.05 -10.09 23.32
C GLY A 234 -1.71 -9.13 22.33
N PHE A 235 -1.15 -8.91 21.14
CA PHE A 235 -1.85 -8.15 20.09
C PHE A 235 -2.95 -8.97 19.43
N ILE A 236 -2.77 -10.28 19.34
CA ILE A 236 -3.73 -11.19 18.71
C ILE A 236 -4.91 -11.42 19.64
N GLU A 237 -4.70 -11.50 20.95
CA GLU A 237 -5.79 -11.51 21.94
C GLU A 237 -6.65 -10.24 21.85
N ARG A 238 -6.01 -9.08 21.67
CA ARG A 238 -6.71 -7.80 21.48
C ARG A 238 -7.44 -7.74 20.15
N LEU A 239 -6.82 -8.26 19.09
CA LEU A 239 -7.45 -8.37 17.77
C LEU A 239 -8.66 -9.31 17.81
N HIS A 240 -8.58 -10.41 18.58
CA HIS A 240 -9.72 -11.30 18.82
C HIS A 240 -10.87 -10.56 19.52
N ARG A 241 -10.59 -9.84 20.63
CA ARG A 241 -11.61 -9.02 21.33
C ARG A 241 -12.17 -7.89 20.46
N PHE A 242 -11.33 -7.31 19.59
CA PHE A 242 -11.78 -6.33 18.62
C PHE A 242 -12.84 -6.92 17.69
N PHE A 243 -12.55 -8.06 17.05
CA PHE A 243 -13.55 -8.74 16.20
C PHE A 243 -14.79 -9.18 16.97
N GLU A 244 -14.64 -9.65 18.22
CA GLU A 244 -15.76 -9.94 19.11
C GLU A 244 -16.69 -8.72 19.30
N GLY A 245 -16.11 -7.54 19.53
CA GLY A 245 -16.84 -6.28 19.64
C GLY A 245 -17.56 -5.83 18.35
N LEU A 246 -17.22 -6.41 17.19
CA LEU A 246 -17.88 -6.11 15.92
C LEU A 246 -19.13 -6.97 15.67
N ILE A 247 -19.28 -8.11 16.36
CA ILE A 247 -20.40 -9.05 16.17
C ILE A 247 -21.77 -8.37 16.36
N PRO A 248 -22.01 -7.53 17.39
CA PRO A 248 -23.32 -6.90 17.60
C PRO A 248 -23.80 -6.07 16.41
N PHE A 249 -22.90 -5.45 15.64
CA PHE A 249 -23.25 -4.66 14.45
C PHE A 249 -23.78 -5.52 13.30
N MET A 250 -23.38 -6.79 13.22
CA MET A 250 -23.78 -7.70 12.14
C MET A 250 -25.16 -8.34 12.35
N TYR A 251 -25.60 -8.49 13.61
CA TYR A 251 -26.78 -9.29 13.97
C TYR A 251 -27.86 -8.53 14.73
N GLY A 252 -27.50 -7.42 15.38
CA GLY A 252 -28.10 -6.79 16.56
C GLY A 252 -29.45 -7.21 17.15
N SER A 253 -30.26 -6.21 17.56
CA SER A 253 -31.20 -6.35 18.68
C SER A 253 -32.49 -7.13 18.35
N ILE A 254 -32.99 -7.88 19.33
CA ILE A 254 -34.23 -8.68 19.23
C ILE A 254 -35.48 -7.80 19.27
N GLU A 255 -35.39 -6.58 19.79
CA GLU A 255 -36.55 -5.74 20.03
C GLU A 255 -37.22 -5.23 18.75
N ASN A 256 -36.52 -5.18 17.60
CA ASN A 256 -37.10 -4.77 16.31
C ASN A 256 -36.48 -5.49 15.09
N PRO A 257 -36.72 -6.79 14.85
CA PRO A 257 -35.95 -7.57 13.87
C PRO A 257 -36.06 -7.10 12.40
N GLN A 258 -37.18 -6.50 11.98
CA GLN A 258 -37.46 -6.22 10.56
C GLN A 258 -36.89 -4.90 10.03
N THR A 259 -37.01 -3.79 10.78
CA THR A 259 -36.36 -2.51 10.43
C THR A 259 -34.83 -2.61 10.55
N ASP A 260 -34.37 -3.57 11.34
CA ASP A 260 -33.00 -3.70 11.82
C ASP A 260 -32.14 -4.67 11.00
N THR A 261 -32.76 -5.48 10.14
CA THR A 261 -32.02 -6.37 9.21
C THR A 261 -31.50 -5.60 7.99
N ARG A 262 -32.24 -4.59 7.52
CA ARG A 262 -31.89 -3.80 6.32
C ARG A 262 -30.71 -2.86 6.54
N SER A 263 -30.57 -2.35 7.77
CA SER A 263 -29.61 -1.32 8.17
C SER A 263 -28.17 -1.81 8.46
N ARG A 264 -27.90 -3.11 8.24
CA ARG A 264 -26.67 -3.77 8.77
C ARG A 264 -25.85 -4.55 7.75
N GLU A 265 -26.34 -4.72 6.53
CA GLU A 265 -25.62 -5.53 5.55
C GLU A 265 -24.25 -4.92 5.17
N ASN A 266 -24.11 -3.59 5.26
CA ASN A 266 -22.82 -2.91 5.17
C ASN A 266 -21.83 -3.45 6.23
N TYR A 267 -22.23 -3.60 7.48
CA TYR A 267 -21.39 -4.20 8.54
C TYR A 267 -21.05 -5.66 8.24
N GLN A 268 -21.98 -6.44 7.69
CA GLN A 268 -21.72 -7.83 7.32
C GLN A 268 -20.65 -7.97 6.23
N PHE A 269 -20.55 -6.99 5.31
CA PHE A 269 -19.45 -6.90 4.36
C PHE A 269 -18.16 -6.43 5.05
N ILE A 270 -18.23 -5.30 5.76
CA ILE A 270 -17.08 -4.64 6.38
C ILE A 270 -16.34 -5.57 7.34
N VAL A 271 -17.06 -6.21 8.27
CA VAL A 271 -16.44 -7.08 9.28
C VAL A 271 -15.82 -8.31 8.65
N HIS A 272 -16.48 -8.90 7.65
CA HIS A 272 -15.92 -10.01 6.87
C HIS A 272 -14.66 -9.61 6.12
N GLU A 273 -14.69 -8.46 5.43
CA GLU A 273 -13.55 -7.91 4.71
C GLU A 273 -12.36 -7.74 5.66
N LEU A 274 -12.56 -7.10 6.82
CA LEU A 274 -11.53 -6.90 7.83
C LEU A 274 -10.98 -8.22 8.39
N PHE A 275 -11.85 -9.18 8.70
CA PHE A 275 -11.45 -10.49 9.21
C PHE A 275 -10.60 -11.25 8.19
N LEU A 276 -11.02 -11.24 6.92
CA LEU A 276 -10.29 -11.88 5.84
C LEU A 276 -8.92 -11.23 5.61
N TYR A 277 -8.83 -9.90 5.66
CA TYR A 277 -7.53 -9.20 5.60
C TYR A 277 -6.64 -9.52 6.79
N ALA A 278 -7.18 -9.56 8.02
CA ALA A 278 -6.40 -9.93 9.20
C ALA A 278 -5.79 -11.33 9.03
N LEU A 279 -6.60 -12.30 8.58
CA LEU A 279 -6.13 -13.65 8.33
C LEU A 279 -5.10 -13.70 7.19
N ALA A 280 -5.38 -13.05 6.06
CA ALA A 280 -4.47 -13.00 4.91
C ALA A 280 -3.10 -12.37 5.27
N VAL A 281 -3.10 -11.31 6.07
CA VAL A 281 -1.88 -10.67 6.55
C VAL A 281 -1.09 -11.61 7.47
N LEU A 282 -1.74 -12.28 8.42
CA LEU A 282 -1.06 -13.23 9.31
C LEU A 282 -0.48 -14.41 8.53
N LEU A 283 -1.23 -14.97 7.57
CA LEU A 283 -0.76 -16.07 6.73
C LEU A 283 0.40 -15.65 5.82
N LYS A 284 0.33 -14.47 5.19
CA LYS A 284 1.41 -13.95 4.33
C LYS A 284 2.73 -13.75 5.10
N ASN A 285 2.64 -13.39 6.39
CA ASN A 285 3.81 -13.22 7.24
C ASN A 285 4.15 -14.50 8.05
N GLU A 286 3.61 -15.66 7.66
CA GLU A 286 3.81 -16.97 8.31
C GLU A 286 3.53 -17.00 9.82
N ARG A 287 2.65 -16.11 10.29
CA ARG A 287 2.17 -16.02 11.68
C ARG A 287 1.05 -17.05 11.92
N PHE A 288 1.34 -18.33 11.68
CA PHE A 288 0.33 -19.40 11.66
C PHE A 288 -0.34 -19.66 13.00
N ARG A 289 0.40 -19.54 14.12
CA ARG A 289 -0.18 -19.69 15.47
C ARG A 289 -1.14 -18.56 15.79
N GLN A 290 -0.78 -17.34 15.42
CA GLN A 290 -1.63 -16.16 15.56
C GLN A 290 -2.89 -16.27 14.69
N ALA A 291 -2.76 -16.70 13.43
CA ALA A 291 -3.90 -16.97 12.57
C ALA A 291 -4.80 -18.07 13.15
N ASN A 292 -4.21 -19.16 13.67
CA ASN A 292 -4.96 -20.21 14.35
C ASN A 292 -5.68 -19.70 15.61
N HIS A 293 -5.12 -18.75 16.36
CA HIS A 293 -5.82 -18.15 17.50
C HIS A 293 -7.16 -17.52 17.07
N LEU A 294 -7.21 -16.81 15.94
CA LEU A 294 -8.45 -16.23 15.41
C LEU A 294 -9.45 -17.30 14.89
N LEU A 295 -8.96 -18.46 14.46
CA LEU A 295 -9.81 -19.53 13.92
C LEU A 295 -10.27 -20.55 14.97
N GLN A 296 -9.48 -20.77 16.03
CA GLN A 296 -9.74 -21.78 17.05
C GLN A 296 -10.49 -21.22 18.26
N GLN A 297 -10.18 -20.00 18.67
CA GLN A 297 -10.86 -19.39 19.81
C GLN A 297 -12.31 -19.06 19.44
N ARG A 298 -13.20 -19.27 20.40
CA ARG A 298 -14.61 -18.94 20.26
C ARG A 298 -14.83 -17.47 20.62
N TYR A 299 -15.75 -16.84 19.92
CA TYR A 299 -16.13 -15.45 20.12
C TYR A 299 -17.37 -15.36 21.00
N HIS A 300 -17.34 -14.49 21.99
CA HIS A 300 -18.42 -14.31 22.95
C HIS A 300 -19.48 -13.34 22.40
N TRP A 301 -20.71 -13.82 22.26
CA TRP A 301 -21.88 -13.06 21.80
C TRP A 301 -23.09 -13.29 22.72
N PRO A 302 -23.24 -12.47 23.79
CA PRO A 302 -24.32 -12.61 24.78
C PRO A 302 -25.73 -12.61 24.20
N GLU A 303 -25.97 -11.76 23.20
CA GLU A 303 -27.28 -11.62 22.57
C GLU A 303 -27.65 -12.82 21.68
N ASN A 304 -26.76 -13.81 21.54
CA ASN A 304 -27.14 -15.08 20.94
C ASN A 304 -27.99 -15.94 21.89
N ALA A 305 -27.77 -15.83 23.21
CA ALA A 305 -28.54 -16.57 24.21
C ALA A 305 -30.03 -16.19 24.18
N THR A 306 -30.33 -14.92 23.93
CA THR A 306 -31.70 -14.43 23.79
C THR A 306 -32.39 -14.96 22.53
N ARG A 307 -31.63 -15.56 21.59
CA ARG A 307 -32.12 -16.32 20.42
C ARG A 307 -32.19 -17.83 20.68
N GLY A 308 -31.97 -18.27 21.91
CA GLY A 308 -31.93 -19.69 22.30
C GLY A 308 -30.71 -20.44 21.76
N ARG A 309 -29.62 -19.73 21.45
CA ARG A 309 -28.38 -20.30 20.89
C ARG A 309 -27.20 -20.13 21.87
N GLU A 310 -26.10 -20.81 21.60
CA GLU A 310 -24.89 -20.74 22.42
C GLU A 310 -24.24 -19.36 22.36
N VAL A 311 -23.81 -18.84 23.51
CA VAL A 311 -23.13 -17.53 23.61
C VAL A 311 -21.77 -17.55 22.93
N MET A 312 -21.08 -18.67 22.96
CA MET A 312 -19.76 -18.82 22.35
C MET A 312 -19.93 -19.34 20.92
N VAL A 313 -19.62 -18.52 19.93
CA VAL A 313 -19.73 -18.86 18.50
C VAL A 313 -18.35 -19.06 17.87
N ASP A 314 -18.27 -19.80 16.77
CA ASP A 314 -17.04 -19.86 15.96
C ASP A 314 -16.90 -18.65 15.05
N PHE A 315 -15.72 -18.52 14.44
CA PHE A 315 -15.39 -17.44 13.52
C PHE A 315 -16.28 -17.40 12.26
N ALA A 316 -17.06 -18.45 11.95
CA ALA A 316 -17.98 -18.41 10.82
C ALA A 316 -19.09 -17.35 11.00
N VAL A 317 -19.29 -16.86 12.23
CA VAL A 317 -20.12 -15.69 12.54
C VAL A 317 -19.74 -14.44 11.72
N PHE A 318 -18.48 -14.31 11.30
CA PHE A 318 -18.03 -13.15 10.52
C PHE A 318 -18.41 -13.21 9.04
N ARG A 319 -19.00 -14.31 8.56
CA ARG A 319 -19.51 -14.42 7.19
C ARG A 319 -21.02 -14.63 7.21
N ASN A 320 -21.76 -13.60 6.82
CA ASN A 320 -23.22 -13.65 6.63
C ASN A 320 -23.60 -13.49 5.17
N TYR A 321 -24.73 -14.08 4.79
CA TYR A 321 -25.34 -13.85 3.49
C TYR A 321 -25.87 -12.41 3.37
N MET A 322 -25.64 -11.77 2.23
CA MET A 322 -26.08 -10.38 1.96
C MET A 322 -27.15 -10.36 0.89
N LYS A 323 -28.39 -10.03 1.27
CA LYS A 323 -29.53 -10.01 0.36
C LYS A 323 -29.53 -8.77 -0.54
N SER A 324 -28.96 -7.66 -0.08
CA SER A 324 -28.80 -6.42 -0.87
C SER A 324 -27.97 -6.65 -2.13
N LEU A 325 -26.90 -7.43 -2.05
CA LEU A 325 -26.05 -7.75 -3.21
C LEU A 325 -26.78 -8.64 -4.23
N GLU A 326 -27.53 -9.65 -3.77
CA GLU A 326 -28.39 -10.45 -4.66
C GLU A 326 -29.45 -9.59 -5.35
N ARG A 327 -30.13 -8.72 -4.58
CA ARG A 327 -31.12 -7.77 -5.11
C ARG A 327 -30.49 -6.82 -6.13
N ARG A 328 -29.28 -6.33 -5.87
CA ARG A 328 -28.53 -5.45 -6.78
C ARG A 328 -28.27 -6.12 -8.12
N GLU A 329 -27.75 -7.36 -8.08
CA GLU A 329 -27.48 -8.15 -9.27
C GLU A 329 -28.75 -8.29 -10.11
N GLN A 330 -29.85 -8.72 -9.48
CA GLN A 330 -31.14 -8.93 -10.17
C GLN A 330 -31.74 -7.64 -10.72
N ARG A 331 -31.70 -6.54 -9.95
CA ARG A 331 -32.26 -5.23 -10.31
C ARG A 331 -31.50 -4.59 -11.47
N LEU A 332 -30.17 -4.61 -11.40
CA LEU A 332 -29.29 -3.97 -12.38
C LEU A 332 -28.88 -4.92 -13.52
N LYS A 333 -29.22 -6.21 -13.45
CA LYS A 333 -28.89 -7.25 -14.43
C LYS A 333 -27.40 -7.29 -14.76
N LEU A 334 -26.57 -7.24 -13.73
CA LEU A 334 -25.13 -7.09 -13.88
C LEU A 334 -24.46 -8.32 -14.49
N SER A 335 -25.13 -9.47 -14.49
CA SER A 335 -24.60 -10.74 -15.02
C SER A 335 -23.29 -11.12 -14.33
N ARG A 336 -23.25 -10.92 -13.00
CA ARG A 336 -22.08 -11.18 -12.15
C ARG A 336 -22.35 -12.37 -11.26
N ILE A 337 -21.37 -13.27 -11.17
CA ILE A 337 -21.47 -14.52 -10.41
C ILE A 337 -21.51 -14.24 -8.89
N SER A 338 -20.71 -13.29 -8.38
CA SER A 338 -20.75 -12.85 -6.98
C SER A 338 -20.29 -11.39 -6.86
N LEU A 339 -21.23 -10.48 -6.60
CA LEU A 339 -20.89 -9.08 -6.35
C LEU A 339 -20.04 -8.90 -5.09
N ARG A 340 -20.19 -9.78 -4.09
CA ARG A 340 -19.35 -9.73 -2.89
C ARG A 340 -17.90 -10.04 -3.23
N ALA A 341 -17.67 -11.05 -4.07
CA ALA A 341 -16.33 -11.40 -4.52
C ALA A 341 -15.73 -10.29 -5.39
N ASP A 342 -16.52 -9.68 -6.28
CA ASP A 342 -16.09 -8.53 -7.10
C ASP A 342 -15.66 -7.35 -6.22
N LEU A 343 -16.45 -7.01 -5.20
CA LEU A 343 -16.09 -5.95 -4.24
C LEU A 343 -14.79 -6.28 -3.50
N LEU A 344 -14.62 -7.52 -3.02
CA LEU A 344 -13.38 -7.95 -2.34
C LEU A 344 -12.16 -7.89 -3.29
N HIS A 345 -12.35 -8.27 -4.55
CA HIS A 345 -11.31 -8.25 -5.58
C HIS A 345 -10.87 -6.81 -5.89
N ASP A 346 -11.82 -5.95 -6.27
CA ASP A 346 -11.52 -4.59 -6.71
C ASP A 346 -10.93 -3.75 -5.58
N ARG A 347 -11.39 -3.98 -4.35
CA ARG A 347 -10.89 -3.28 -3.16
C ARG A 347 -9.55 -3.83 -2.66
N CYS A 348 -9.06 -4.95 -3.18
CA CYS A 348 -7.73 -5.47 -2.84
C CYS A 348 -6.58 -4.63 -3.41
N VAL A 349 -6.84 -3.94 -4.52
CA VAL A 349 -5.84 -3.09 -5.17
C VAL A 349 -5.35 -2.00 -4.21
N GLY A 350 -4.03 -1.82 -4.14
CA GLY A 350 -3.41 -0.78 -3.31
C GLY A 350 -3.23 -1.11 -1.83
N THR A 351 -3.66 -2.29 -1.37
CA THR A 351 -3.49 -2.72 0.04
C THR A 351 -2.10 -3.25 0.39
N GLY A 352 -1.27 -3.55 -0.62
CA GLY A 352 0.02 -4.24 -0.46
C GLY A 352 -0.10 -5.78 -0.31
N LEU A 353 -1.31 -6.32 -0.53
CA LEU A 353 -1.60 -7.75 -0.66
C LEU A 353 -2.07 -8.05 -2.09
N ASP A 354 -1.55 -9.13 -2.66
CA ASP A 354 -2.14 -9.69 -3.88
C ASP A 354 -3.43 -10.44 -3.52
N PHE A 355 -4.43 -10.42 -4.41
CA PHE A 355 -5.72 -11.05 -4.16
C PHE A 355 -5.61 -12.56 -3.86
N ARG A 356 -4.58 -13.22 -4.40
CA ARG A 356 -4.28 -14.63 -4.07
C ARG A 356 -4.04 -14.87 -2.58
N HIS A 357 -3.55 -13.89 -1.82
CA HIS A 357 -3.41 -14.00 -0.36
C HIS A 357 -4.78 -14.00 0.34
N LEU A 358 -5.74 -13.21 -0.15
CA LEU A 358 -7.12 -13.25 0.34
C LEU A 358 -7.76 -14.59 0.01
N MET A 359 -7.60 -15.08 -1.22
CA MET A 359 -8.07 -16.41 -1.63
C MET A 359 -7.51 -17.52 -0.74
N GLN A 360 -6.20 -17.48 -0.43
CA GLN A 360 -5.58 -18.43 0.47
C GLN A 360 -6.19 -18.36 1.89
N ALA A 361 -6.42 -17.16 2.42
CA ALA A 361 -7.05 -16.98 3.72
C ALA A 361 -8.49 -17.50 3.76
N ASP A 362 -9.25 -17.21 2.71
CA ASP A 362 -10.64 -17.61 2.56
C ASP A 362 -10.77 -19.14 2.46
N PHE A 363 -9.84 -19.76 1.74
CA PHE A 363 -9.75 -21.22 1.64
C PHE A 363 -9.33 -21.88 2.96
N VAL A 364 -8.40 -21.29 3.71
CA VAL A 364 -8.03 -21.77 5.06
C VAL A 364 -9.23 -21.68 6.00
N ALA A 365 -9.93 -20.55 6.02
CA ALA A 365 -11.14 -20.35 6.82
C ALA A 365 -12.23 -21.36 6.44
N PHE A 366 -12.46 -21.59 5.14
CA PHE A 366 -13.35 -22.63 4.63
C PHE A 366 -12.99 -24.01 5.18
N LEU A 367 -11.76 -24.48 4.92
CA LEU A 367 -11.34 -25.81 5.34
C LEU A 367 -11.43 -25.98 6.85
N ARG A 368 -11.00 -24.97 7.61
CA ARG A 368 -11.03 -25.02 9.07
C ARG A 368 -12.46 -25.14 9.61
N ALA A 369 -13.38 -24.30 9.12
CA ALA A 369 -14.79 -24.37 9.48
C ALA A 369 -15.39 -25.73 9.08
N ASP A 370 -15.07 -26.21 7.88
CA ASP A 370 -15.60 -27.46 7.38
C ASP A 370 -15.05 -28.67 8.18
N ILE A 371 -13.78 -28.69 8.58
CA ILE A 371 -13.22 -29.76 9.43
C ILE A 371 -13.96 -29.85 10.77
N GLU A 372 -14.30 -28.70 11.36
CA GLU A 372 -14.95 -28.63 12.68
C GLU A 372 -16.48 -28.67 12.65
N ALA A 373 -17.08 -28.47 11.47
CA ALA A 373 -18.52 -28.33 11.34
C ALA A 373 -19.27 -29.63 11.68
N LYS A 374 -20.11 -29.55 12.71
CA LYS A 374 -21.01 -30.61 13.18
C LYS A 374 -22.28 -30.75 12.33
N ASP A 375 -22.62 -29.71 11.57
CA ASP A 375 -23.79 -29.65 10.70
C ASP A 375 -23.50 -28.86 9.41
N ASN A 376 -24.48 -28.78 8.52
CA ASN A 376 -24.35 -28.09 7.24
C ASN A 376 -24.65 -26.58 7.31
N PHE A 377 -25.08 -26.07 8.47
CA PHE A 377 -25.56 -24.70 8.63
C PHE A 377 -24.50 -23.75 9.19
N SER A 378 -23.54 -24.27 9.96
CA SER A 378 -22.42 -23.50 10.53
C SER A 378 -21.16 -23.59 9.67
N ARG A 379 -21.26 -23.19 8.39
CA ARG A 379 -20.14 -23.27 7.43
C ARG A 379 -19.67 -21.91 6.96
N TRP A 380 -18.37 -21.81 6.74
CA TRP A 380 -17.75 -20.68 6.05
C TRP A 380 -17.93 -20.85 4.53
N TRP A 381 -18.44 -19.83 3.84
CA TRP A 381 -18.52 -19.85 2.37
C TRP A 381 -17.39 -18.99 1.80
N PRO A 382 -16.47 -19.56 1.00
CA PRO A 382 -15.29 -18.85 0.54
C PRO A 382 -15.57 -18.01 -0.71
N GLU A 383 -16.04 -16.78 -0.50
CA GLU A 383 -16.46 -15.84 -1.54
C GLU A 383 -15.42 -15.63 -2.65
N THR A 384 -14.15 -15.53 -2.28
CA THR A 384 -13.05 -15.18 -3.20
C THR A 384 -12.67 -16.30 -4.16
N LEU A 385 -13.03 -17.56 -3.86
CA LEU A 385 -12.65 -18.72 -4.69
C LEU A 385 -13.44 -18.82 -5.99
N VAL A 386 -14.42 -17.93 -6.24
CA VAL A 386 -15.01 -17.76 -7.56
C VAL A 386 -13.96 -17.32 -8.61
N TYR A 387 -12.89 -16.67 -8.16
CA TYR A 387 -11.78 -16.22 -9.01
C TYR A 387 -10.70 -17.30 -9.23
N ILE A 388 -10.89 -18.52 -8.75
CA ILE A 388 -9.95 -19.60 -9.04
C ILE A 388 -10.03 -19.95 -10.53
N GLU A 389 -8.88 -19.94 -11.19
CA GLU A 389 -8.80 -20.34 -12.59
C GLU A 389 -8.66 -21.85 -12.71
N ARG A 390 -9.04 -22.39 -13.87
CA ARG A 390 -9.05 -23.84 -14.15
C ARG A 390 -7.70 -24.56 -13.95
N TYR A 391 -6.59 -23.81 -13.93
CA TYR A 391 -5.24 -24.33 -13.76
C TYR A 391 -4.56 -23.82 -12.49
N ASP A 392 -5.31 -23.28 -11.54
CA ASP A 392 -4.73 -22.78 -10.31
C ASP A 392 -4.03 -23.91 -9.53
N SER A 393 -2.77 -23.65 -9.23
CA SER A 393 -1.95 -24.52 -8.39
C SER A 393 -2.30 -24.37 -6.92
N SER A 394 -1.76 -25.26 -6.09
CA SER A 394 -1.91 -25.20 -4.63
C SER A 394 -1.56 -23.81 -4.09
N PHE A 395 -2.27 -23.37 -3.05
CA PHE A 395 -1.91 -22.11 -2.40
C PHE A 395 -0.51 -22.21 -1.78
N GLU A 396 0.19 -21.08 -1.71
CA GLU A 396 1.62 -21.04 -1.41
C GLU A 396 1.98 -21.78 -0.12
N ILE A 397 1.24 -21.56 0.97
CA ILE A 397 1.53 -22.21 2.26
C ILE A 397 1.37 -23.74 2.18
N PHE A 398 0.47 -24.23 1.34
CA PHE A 398 0.25 -25.66 1.16
C PHE A 398 1.25 -26.27 0.16
N ALA A 399 1.61 -25.53 -0.89
CA ALA A 399 2.69 -25.92 -1.79
C ALA A 399 4.02 -26.05 -1.03
N ARG A 400 4.35 -25.10 -0.15
CA ARG A 400 5.53 -25.16 0.73
C ARG A 400 5.46 -26.29 1.75
N SER A 401 4.25 -26.71 2.12
CA SER A 401 4.01 -27.85 3.02
C SER A 401 4.35 -29.21 2.40
N GLU A 402 4.95 -29.26 1.20
CA GLU A 402 5.66 -30.46 0.72
C GLU A 402 6.76 -30.87 1.70
N SER A 403 7.46 -29.90 2.31
CA SER A 403 8.38 -30.15 3.43
C SER A 403 7.62 -30.40 4.72
N LYS A 404 7.95 -31.49 5.41
CA LYS A 404 7.40 -31.86 6.70
C LYS A 404 7.64 -30.78 7.75
N ALA A 405 8.84 -30.21 7.80
CA ALA A 405 9.17 -29.13 8.73
C ALA A 405 8.30 -27.87 8.52
N TYR A 406 7.89 -27.58 7.28
CA TYR A 406 6.97 -26.48 7.00
C TYR A 406 5.53 -26.85 7.34
N PHE A 407 5.10 -28.06 6.95
CA PHE A 407 3.77 -28.59 7.29
C PHE A 407 3.53 -28.58 8.81
N ASP A 408 4.52 -28.93 9.63
CA ASP A 408 4.42 -28.90 11.09
C ASP A 408 4.11 -27.50 11.65
N LYS A 409 4.43 -26.42 10.91
CA LYS A 409 4.03 -25.05 11.25
C LYS A 409 2.62 -24.71 10.78
N VAL A 410 2.19 -25.25 9.63
CA VAL A 410 0.92 -24.92 8.95
C VAL A 410 -0.25 -25.73 9.49
N LYS A 411 -0.04 -26.99 9.90
CA LYS A 411 -1.09 -27.95 10.28
C LYS A 411 -2.04 -27.43 11.36
N VAL A 412 -1.56 -26.53 12.23
CA VAL A 412 -2.37 -25.85 13.26
C VAL A 412 -3.56 -25.09 12.67
N LEU A 413 -3.43 -24.53 11.46
CA LEU A 413 -4.52 -23.79 10.79
C LEU A 413 -5.71 -24.69 10.44
N LEU A 414 -5.46 -25.97 10.22
CA LEU A 414 -6.47 -26.98 9.92
C LEU A 414 -6.92 -27.71 11.21
N GLY A 415 -6.13 -27.59 12.28
CA GLY A 415 -6.27 -28.35 13.53
C GLY A 415 -6.14 -29.85 13.33
N ILE A 416 -5.16 -30.25 12.52
CA ILE A 416 -4.81 -31.65 12.27
C ILE A 416 -3.36 -31.93 12.70
N GLU A 417 -3.04 -33.17 13.05
CA GLU A 417 -1.66 -33.57 13.35
C GLU A 417 -0.94 -34.16 12.14
N THR A 418 -1.68 -34.85 11.27
CA THR A 418 -1.16 -35.52 10.08
C THR A 418 -2.01 -35.21 8.85
N PRO A 419 -1.43 -35.23 7.62
CA PRO A 419 -2.22 -35.03 6.40
C PRO A 419 -3.39 -36.01 6.26
N LYS A 420 -3.28 -37.24 6.80
CA LYS A 420 -4.33 -38.26 6.71
C LYS A 420 -5.64 -37.86 7.39
N GLU A 421 -5.60 -37.00 8.40
CA GLU A 421 -6.80 -36.58 9.13
C GLU A 421 -7.77 -35.75 8.27
N ILE A 422 -7.30 -35.15 7.17
CA ILE A 422 -8.17 -34.43 6.23
C ILE A 422 -8.83 -35.34 5.19
N GLU A 423 -8.36 -36.58 5.03
CA GLU A 423 -8.83 -37.53 4.01
C GLU A 423 -10.34 -37.81 4.12
N PRO A 424 -10.94 -38.05 5.31
CA PRO A 424 -12.38 -38.27 5.42
C PRO A 424 -13.21 -37.07 4.92
N LEU A 425 -12.72 -35.85 5.13
CA LEU A 425 -13.38 -34.64 4.63
C LEU A 425 -13.31 -34.58 3.10
N LEU A 426 -12.14 -34.85 2.51
CA LEU A 426 -11.96 -34.85 1.06
C LEU A 426 -12.78 -35.94 0.38
N GLU A 427 -12.90 -37.12 0.98
CA GLU A 427 -13.77 -38.20 0.51
C GLU A 427 -15.25 -37.81 0.59
N SER A 428 -15.66 -37.10 1.64
CA SER A 428 -17.04 -36.61 1.80
C SER A 428 -17.47 -35.64 0.69
N TYR A 429 -16.53 -34.88 0.12
CA TYR A 429 -16.80 -34.05 -1.06
C TYR A 429 -16.92 -34.90 -2.33
N ARG A 430 -16.04 -35.90 -2.50
CA ARG A 430 -16.02 -36.77 -3.69
C ARG A 430 -17.25 -37.66 -3.80
N ASN A 431 -17.72 -38.21 -2.68
CA ASN A 431 -18.89 -39.08 -2.64
C ASN A 431 -20.21 -38.28 -2.58
N GLY A 432 -20.15 -36.95 -2.49
CA GLY A 432 -21.30 -36.05 -2.45
C GLY A 432 -22.05 -36.03 -1.12
N SER A 433 -21.58 -36.71 -0.07
CA SER A 433 -22.19 -36.62 1.27
C SER A 433 -22.07 -35.21 1.83
N ARG A 434 -21.04 -34.48 1.40
CA ARG A 434 -20.82 -33.08 1.71
C ARG A 434 -20.75 -32.27 0.42
N LYS A 435 -21.60 -31.25 0.30
CA LYS A 435 -21.57 -30.35 -0.86
C LYS A 435 -20.46 -29.32 -0.70
N LEU A 436 -19.67 -29.15 -1.76
CA LEU A 436 -18.77 -28.03 -1.93
C LEU A 436 -19.55 -26.76 -2.31
N PRO A 437 -19.01 -25.57 -2.01
CA PRO A 437 -19.52 -24.32 -2.57
C PRO A 437 -19.58 -24.39 -4.09
N GLN A 438 -20.72 -24.01 -4.66
CA GLN A 438 -20.97 -24.01 -6.10
C GLN A 438 -21.50 -22.64 -6.52
N TRP A 439 -20.91 -22.08 -7.56
CA TRP A 439 -21.36 -20.88 -8.23
C TRP A 439 -22.17 -21.21 -9.48
N GLU A 440 -22.59 -20.19 -10.22
CA GLU A 440 -23.34 -20.36 -11.47
C GLU A 440 -22.67 -21.37 -12.42
N TYR A 441 -23.50 -22.07 -13.20
CA TYR A 441 -23.09 -23.15 -14.12
C TYR A 441 -22.42 -24.36 -13.44
N GLY A 442 -22.53 -24.49 -12.12
CA GLY A 442 -21.97 -25.62 -11.36
C GLY A 442 -20.47 -25.53 -11.15
N PHE A 443 -19.87 -24.34 -11.37
CA PHE A 443 -18.46 -24.10 -11.10
C PHE A 443 -18.17 -24.27 -9.61
N SER A 444 -17.10 -24.98 -9.29
CA SER A 444 -16.59 -25.20 -7.95
C SER A 444 -15.08 -25.40 -8.01
N PHE A 445 -14.41 -25.22 -6.88
CA PHE A 445 -12.97 -25.47 -6.76
C PHE A 445 -12.70 -26.91 -6.33
N ASP A 446 -11.47 -27.39 -6.55
CA ASP A 446 -11.01 -28.70 -6.07
C ASP A 446 -10.11 -28.52 -4.83
N PRO A 447 -10.61 -28.84 -3.61
CA PRO A 447 -9.81 -28.73 -2.39
C PRO A 447 -8.53 -29.57 -2.42
N VAL A 448 -8.52 -30.71 -3.14
CA VAL A 448 -7.35 -31.60 -3.23
C VAL A 448 -6.21 -30.90 -3.98
N VAL A 449 -6.54 -30.17 -5.04
CA VAL A 449 -5.58 -29.39 -5.83
C VAL A 449 -5.08 -28.19 -5.05
N LEU A 450 -5.98 -27.42 -4.43
CA LEU A 450 -5.62 -26.21 -3.68
C LEU A 450 -4.78 -26.51 -2.43
N LEU A 451 -5.01 -27.66 -1.78
CA LEU A 451 -4.19 -28.18 -0.69
C LEU A 451 -2.87 -28.79 -1.15
N GLY A 452 -2.73 -29.14 -2.43
CA GLY A 452 -1.61 -29.99 -2.87
C GLY A 452 -1.55 -31.29 -2.08
N TYR A 453 -2.70 -31.87 -1.71
CA TYR A 453 -2.84 -32.91 -0.68
C TYR A 453 -1.85 -34.07 -0.85
N LYS A 454 -1.64 -34.52 -2.10
CA LYS A 454 -0.73 -35.62 -2.43
C LYS A 454 0.74 -35.35 -2.10
N GLN A 455 1.13 -34.09 -1.97
CA GLN A 455 2.51 -33.66 -1.72
C GLN A 455 2.74 -33.27 -0.25
N LEU A 456 1.69 -33.09 0.56
CA LEU A 456 1.82 -32.65 1.95
C LEU A 456 2.72 -33.58 2.77
N ALA A 457 3.76 -33.01 3.38
CA ALA A 457 4.76 -33.68 4.21
C ALA A 457 5.43 -34.91 3.55
N THR A 458 5.59 -34.90 2.22
CA THR A 458 6.25 -35.98 1.48
C THR A 458 7.77 -35.83 1.44
N ARG A 459 8.29 -34.62 1.62
CA ARG A 459 9.72 -34.33 1.77
C ARG A 459 10.06 -34.05 3.24
N PRO A 460 11.30 -34.39 3.67
CA PRO A 460 11.74 -34.15 5.04
C PRO A 460 11.67 -32.67 5.46
#